data_AF-A0A944P6V1-F1
#
_entry.id   AF-A0A944P6V1-F1
#
_cell.length_a   1.000
_cell.length_b   1.000
_cell.length_c   1.000
_cell.angle_alpha   90.00
_cell.angle_beta   90.00
_cell.angle_gamma   90.00
#
_symmetry.space_group_name_H-M   'P 1'
#
loop_
_entity.id
_entity.type
_entity.pdbx_description
1 polymer ?
#
loop_
_entity_poly.entity_id
_entity_poly.type
_entity_poly.pdbx_seq_one_letter_code
_entity_poly.pdbx_strand_id
1 'polypeptide(L)'
;MRGQRGAAARPVLAAALAGLLLHLLDDPSASVAREASLCLRPVARRLDSGWLAARIAPDRPAHTRRAAFHLLREQGGIAELRACVALAADPDPNLRELATAELRAWNWQLTLTAGKTDLRHGRLGFADLNSPPWPGRSGE
;
A
#
# COMPACT_ATOMS: atom_id res chain seq x y z
N MET A 1 38.79 -22.19 -0.13
CA MET A 1 38.69 -20.74 0.12
C MET A 1 37.46 -20.22 -0.63
N ARG A 2 36.42 -19.79 0.10
CA ARG A 2 35.08 -19.49 -0.44
C ARG A 2 35.02 -18.02 -0.86
N GLY A 3 34.75 -17.76 -2.14
CA GLY A 3 34.67 -16.41 -2.71
C GLY A 3 33.41 -15.65 -2.25
N GLN A 4 33.58 -14.76 -1.27
CA GLN A 4 32.59 -13.75 -0.90
C GLN A 4 32.93 -12.43 -1.62
N ARG A 5 32.48 -12.24 -2.85
CA ARG A 5 32.46 -10.92 -3.52
C ARG A 5 31.24 -10.85 -4.44
N GLY A 6 30.19 -10.12 -4.03
CA GLY A 6 29.04 -9.87 -4.93
C GLY A 6 27.69 -9.48 -4.31
N ALA A 7 27.50 -9.50 -2.98
CA ALA A 7 26.16 -9.33 -2.40
C ALA A 7 25.73 -7.87 -2.13
N ALA A 8 26.67 -6.90 -2.05
CA ALA A 8 26.38 -5.54 -1.56
C ALA A 8 26.06 -4.50 -2.65
N ALA A 9 26.29 -4.79 -3.94
CA ALA A 9 26.03 -3.83 -5.02
C ALA A 9 24.56 -3.80 -5.48
N ARG A 10 23.88 -4.95 -5.42
CA ARG A 10 22.47 -5.09 -5.86
C ARG A 10 21.45 -4.31 -5.01
N PRO A 11 21.58 -4.23 -3.68
CA PRO A 11 20.66 -3.44 -2.84
C PRO A 11 20.75 -1.94 -3.09
N VAL A 12 21.96 -1.41 -3.33
CA VAL A 12 22.19 0.02 -3.58
C VAL A 12 21.58 0.43 -4.93
N LEU A 13 21.77 -0.38 -5.98
CA LEU A 13 21.13 -0.14 -7.28
C LEU A 13 19.60 -0.20 -7.18
N ALA A 14 19.05 -1.18 -6.45
CA ALA A 14 17.60 -1.29 -6.26
C ALA A 14 17.01 -0.08 -5.50
N ALA A 15 17.72 0.44 -4.49
CA ALA A 15 17.30 1.64 -3.77
C ALA A 15 17.38 2.90 -4.65
N ALA A 16 18.44 3.06 -5.44
CA ALA A 16 18.59 4.16 -6.38
C ALA A 16 17.49 4.15 -7.46
N LEU A 17 17.19 2.97 -8.03
CA LEU A 17 16.09 2.80 -8.99
C LEU A 17 14.73 3.12 -8.36
N ALA A 18 14.47 2.69 -7.12
CA ALA A 18 13.24 3.05 -6.42
C ALA A 18 13.14 4.58 -6.20
N GLY A 19 14.25 5.24 -5.86
CA GLY A 19 14.30 6.70 -5.73
C GLY A 19 13.98 7.45 -7.02
N LEU A 20 14.51 6.97 -8.16
CA LEU A 20 14.20 7.52 -9.48
C LEU A 20 12.72 7.31 -9.85
N LEU A 21 12.20 6.09 -9.64
CA LEU A 21 10.79 5.79 -9.90
C LEU A 21 9.84 6.61 -9.02
N LEU A 22 10.22 6.92 -7.77
CA LEU A 22 9.42 7.81 -6.92
C LEU A 22 9.28 9.20 -7.53
N HIS A 23 10.34 9.75 -8.12
CA HIS A 23 10.27 11.06 -8.77
C HIS A 23 9.36 11.05 -10.01
N LEU A 24 9.27 9.93 -10.71
CA LEU A 24 8.39 9.78 -11.88
C LEU A 24 6.89 9.78 -11.54
N LEU A 25 6.52 9.68 -10.25
CA LEU A 25 5.12 9.88 -9.84
C LEU A 25 4.66 11.33 -10.00
N ASP A 26 5.60 12.28 -9.93
CA ASP A 26 5.36 13.70 -10.14
C ASP A 26 5.54 14.10 -11.62
N ASP A 27 5.74 13.14 -12.54
CA ASP A 27 5.88 13.39 -13.98
C ASP A 27 4.57 13.97 -14.57
N PRO A 28 4.63 14.96 -15.48
CA PRO A 28 3.45 15.54 -16.11
C PRO A 28 2.67 14.51 -16.95
N SER A 29 3.31 13.46 -17.45
CA SER A 29 2.66 12.38 -18.19
C SER A 29 1.99 11.39 -17.25
N ALA A 30 0.66 11.30 -17.34
CA ALA A 30 -0.13 10.33 -16.59
C ALA A 30 0.31 8.87 -16.85
N SER A 31 0.76 8.57 -18.07
CA SER A 31 1.27 7.23 -18.43
C SER A 31 2.57 6.91 -17.69
N VAL A 32 3.48 7.89 -17.54
CA VAL A 32 4.75 7.71 -16.84
C VAL A 32 4.51 7.49 -15.35
N ALA A 33 3.67 8.33 -14.73
CA ALA A 33 3.31 8.17 -13.31
C ALA A 33 2.63 6.82 -13.04
N ARG A 34 1.77 6.36 -13.96
CA ARG A 34 1.14 5.04 -13.87
C ARG A 34 2.18 3.92 -13.91
N GLU A 35 3.05 3.88 -14.92
CA GLU A 35 4.06 2.82 -15.04
C GLU A 35 5.03 2.83 -13.85
N ALA A 36 5.46 4.01 -13.42
CA ALA A 36 6.28 4.15 -12.21
C ALA A 36 5.59 3.54 -10.98
N SER A 37 4.29 3.83 -10.78
CA SER A 37 3.52 3.24 -9.69
C SER A 37 3.46 1.71 -9.80
N LEU A 38 3.23 1.15 -10.98
CA LEU A 38 3.17 -0.30 -11.20
C LEU A 38 4.51 -0.97 -10.87
N CYS A 39 5.62 -0.38 -11.31
CA CYS A 39 6.97 -0.86 -10.97
C CYS A 39 7.27 -0.80 -9.47
N LEU A 40 6.69 0.16 -8.74
CA LEU A 40 6.91 0.35 -7.31
C LEU A 40 6.02 -0.53 -6.41
N ARG A 41 4.91 -1.10 -6.92
CA ARG A 41 3.99 -1.95 -6.13
C ARG A 41 4.70 -3.07 -5.35
N PRO A 42 5.64 -3.85 -5.91
CA PRO A 42 6.29 -4.95 -5.18
C PRO A 42 7.11 -4.49 -3.96
N VAL A 43 7.52 -3.22 -3.94
CA VAL A 43 8.32 -2.63 -2.85
C VAL A 43 7.54 -1.58 -2.05
N ALA A 44 6.24 -1.41 -2.31
CA ALA A 44 5.43 -0.31 -1.77
C ALA A 44 5.45 -0.23 -0.24
N ARG A 45 5.45 -1.39 0.46
CA ARG A 45 5.54 -1.49 1.93
C ARG A 45 6.81 -0.90 2.54
N ARG A 46 7.86 -0.68 1.73
CA ARG A 46 9.14 -0.12 2.16
C ARG A 46 9.29 1.36 1.82
N LEU A 47 8.34 1.92 1.07
CA LEU A 47 8.34 3.32 0.67
C LEU A 47 7.88 4.20 1.84
N ASP A 48 8.36 5.44 1.86
CA ASP A 48 7.95 6.44 2.85
C ASP A 48 6.46 6.78 2.64
N SER A 49 5.63 6.44 3.64
CA SER A 49 4.19 6.69 3.63
C SER A 49 3.84 8.17 3.75
N GLY A 50 4.66 8.96 4.45
CA GLY A 50 4.49 10.41 4.56
C GLY A 50 4.78 11.11 3.24
N TRP A 51 5.81 10.67 2.52
CA TRP A 51 6.11 11.18 1.17
C TRP A 51 4.95 10.89 0.20
N LEU A 52 4.42 9.66 0.21
CA LEU A 52 3.27 9.28 -0.62
C LEU A 52 2.01 10.04 -0.23
N ALA A 53 1.78 10.26 1.08
CA ALA A 53 0.65 11.04 1.56
C ALA A 53 0.72 12.51 1.10
N ALA A 54 1.91 13.09 0.96
CA ALA A 54 2.06 14.43 0.38
C ALA A 54 1.66 14.48 -1.12
N ARG A 55 1.65 13.35 -1.83
CA ARG A 55 1.30 13.26 -3.26
C ARG A 55 -0.18 13.04 -3.53
N ILE A 56 -0.98 12.73 -2.50
CA ILE A 56 -2.44 12.69 -2.59
C ILE A 56 -3.09 14.03 -2.22
N ALA A 57 -2.30 15.08 -1.98
CA ALA A 57 -2.82 16.41 -1.66
C ALA A 57 -3.63 17.01 -2.83
N PRO A 58 -4.71 17.77 -2.57
CA PRO A 58 -5.65 18.22 -3.62
C PRO A 58 -5.04 19.10 -4.72
N ASP A 59 -3.94 19.79 -4.42
CA ASP A 59 -3.18 20.64 -5.34
C ASP A 59 -2.34 19.86 -6.35
N ARG A 60 -2.15 18.55 -6.14
CA ARG A 60 -1.42 17.67 -7.06
C ARG A 60 -2.26 17.30 -8.26
N PRO A 61 -1.67 17.00 -9.44
CA PRO A 61 -2.39 16.45 -10.56
C PRO A 61 -3.14 15.16 -10.20
N ALA A 62 -4.32 14.93 -10.79
CA ALA A 62 -5.16 13.77 -10.48
C ALA A 62 -4.43 12.43 -10.73
N HIS A 63 -3.58 12.35 -11.75
CA HIS A 63 -2.80 11.14 -12.04
C HIS A 63 -1.73 10.88 -10.98
N THR A 64 -1.08 11.92 -10.44
CA THR A 64 -0.12 11.80 -9.32
C THR A 64 -0.83 11.33 -8.06
N ARG A 65 -1.99 11.90 -7.73
CA ARG A 65 -2.81 11.45 -6.59
C ARG A 65 -3.21 9.99 -6.73
N ARG A 66 -3.64 9.58 -7.94
CA ARG A 66 -3.99 8.19 -8.24
C ARG A 66 -2.82 7.24 -8.09
N ALA A 67 -1.66 7.59 -8.63
CA ALA A 67 -0.46 6.78 -8.57
C ALA A 67 0.02 6.58 -7.11
N ALA A 68 0.05 7.66 -6.32
CA ALA A 68 0.40 7.59 -4.90
C ALA A 68 -0.64 6.81 -4.09
N PHE A 69 -1.94 6.97 -4.38
CA PHE A 69 -2.99 6.22 -3.73
C PHE A 69 -2.84 4.72 -3.92
N HIS A 70 -2.54 4.25 -5.14
CA HIS A 70 -2.29 2.82 -5.38
C HIS A 70 -1.13 2.28 -4.54
N LEU A 71 -0.06 3.05 -4.34
CA LEU A 71 1.05 2.62 -3.50
C LEU A 71 0.68 2.58 -2.02
N LEU A 72 -0.08 3.56 -1.52
CA LEU A 72 -0.59 3.56 -0.15
C LEU A 72 -1.53 2.38 0.11
N ARG A 73 -2.33 1.99 -0.90
CA ARG A 73 -3.14 0.77 -0.83
C ARG A 73 -2.32 -0.50 -0.74
N GLU A 74 -1.21 -0.60 -1.47
CA GLU A 74 -0.29 -1.73 -1.33
C GLU A 74 0.42 -1.75 0.03
N GLN A 75 0.55 -0.60 0.71
CA GLN A 75 1.03 -0.55 2.10
C GLN A 75 -0.01 -1.12 3.08
N GLY A 76 -1.29 -0.91 2.80
CA GLY A 76 -2.38 -1.36 3.64
C GLY A 76 -2.48 -0.59 4.96
N GLY A 77 -3.27 -1.13 5.88
CA GLY A 77 -3.30 -0.68 7.26
C GLY A 77 -3.69 0.79 7.43
N ILE A 78 -3.03 1.48 8.36
CA ILE A 78 -3.34 2.88 8.65
C ILE A 78 -2.98 3.84 7.50
N ALA A 79 -1.98 3.50 6.69
CA ALA A 79 -1.55 4.30 5.55
C ALA A 79 -2.63 4.29 4.45
N GLU A 80 -3.12 3.11 4.08
CA GLU A 80 -4.23 2.95 3.16
C GLU A 80 -5.51 3.63 3.69
N LEU A 81 -5.85 3.42 4.97
CA LEU A 81 -7.05 4.02 5.56
C LEU A 81 -7.01 5.55 5.50
N ARG A 82 -5.90 6.16 5.91
CA ARG A 82 -5.72 7.62 5.84
C ARG A 82 -5.84 8.13 4.41
N ALA A 83 -5.28 7.40 3.45
CA ALA A 83 -5.38 7.75 2.04
C ALA A 83 -6.82 7.68 1.52
N CYS A 84 -7.56 6.63 1.89
CA CYS A 84 -8.96 6.51 1.49
C CYS A 84 -9.83 7.62 2.11
N VAL A 85 -9.61 7.97 3.37
CA VAL A 85 -10.30 9.11 4.01
C VAL A 85 -9.97 10.43 3.31
N ALA A 86 -8.70 10.67 3.01
CA ALA A 86 -8.26 11.90 2.33
C ALA A 86 -8.90 12.06 0.94
N LEU A 87 -9.10 10.95 0.21
CA LEU A 87 -9.65 10.95 -1.14
C LEU A 87 -11.17 10.75 -1.21
N ALA A 88 -11.85 10.50 -0.08
CA ALA A 88 -13.31 10.31 -0.05
C ALA A 88 -14.12 11.54 -0.48
N ALA A 89 -13.49 12.71 -0.53
CA ALA A 89 -14.06 13.95 -1.06
C ALA A 89 -13.25 14.52 -2.23
N ASP A 90 -12.44 13.69 -2.90
CA ASP A 90 -11.58 14.14 -4.00
C ASP A 90 -12.41 14.77 -5.15
N PRO A 91 -11.91 15.83 -5.80
CA PRO A 91 -12.58 16.43 -6.95
C PRO A 91 -12.68 15.51 -8.18
N ASP A 92 -11.74 14.56 -8.38
CA ASP A 92 -11.86 13.52 -9.40
C ASP A 92 -12.90 12.48 -8.94
N PRO A 93 -14.06 12.35 -9.61
CA PRO A 93 -15.11 11.43 -9.21
C PRO A 93 -14.64 9.98 -9.17
N ASN A 94 -13.71 9.58 -10.05
CA ASN A 94 -13.20 8.21 -10.07
C ASN A 94 -12.35 7.90 -8.84
N LEU A 95 -11.53 8.86 -8.39
CA LEU A 95 -10.74 8.70 -7.17
C LEU A 95 -11.62 8.67 -5.95
N ARG A 96 -12.63 9.55 -5.91
CA ARG A 96 -13.62 9.60 -4.85
C ARG A 96 -14.39 8.28 -4.71
N GLU A 97 -14.89 7.76 -5.82
CA GLU A 97 -15.62 6.48 -5.85
C GLU A 97 -14.73 5.33 -5.41
N LEU A 98 -13.50 5.24 -5.94
CA LEU A 98 -12.55 4.21 -5.56
C LEU A 98 -12.23 4.26 -4.06
N ALA A 99 -11.88 5.42 -3.52
CA ALA A 99 -11.56 5.59 -2.11
C ALA A 99 -12.75 5.26 -1.20
N THR A 100 -13.96 5.69 -1.58
CA THR A 100 -15.19 5.40 -0.85
C THR A 100 -15.53 3.92 -0.87
N ALA A 101 -15.32 3.24 -2.01
CA ALA A 101 -15.54 1.80 -2.12
C ALA A 101 -14.59 1.01 -1.19
N GLU A 102 -13.32 1.40 -1.12
CA GLU A 102 -12.35 0.77 -0.21
C GLU A 102 -12.70 1.02 1.27
N LEU A 103 -13.12 2.23 1.65
CA LEU A 103 -13.61 2.50 3.01
C LEU A 103 -14.81 1.64 3.39
N ARG A 104 -15.75 1.44 2.46
CA ARG A 104 -16.93 0.60 2.70
C ARG A 104 -16.57 -0.87 2.84
N ALA A 105 -15.56 -1.33 2.10
CA ALA A 105 -15.06 -2.70 2.16
C ALA A 105 -14.14 -2.97 3.36
N TRP A 106 -13.76 -1.94 4.12
CA TRP A 106 -12.82 -2.05 5.23
C TRP A 106 -13.38 -2.92 6.35
N ASN A 107 -12.55 -3.83 6.86
CA ASN A 107 -12.95 -4.69 7.99
C ASN A 107 -12.65 -3.97 9.32
N TRP A 108 -13.60 -3.16 9.74
CA TRP A 108 -13.52 -2.35 10.97
C TRP A 108 -13.34 -3.22 12.22
N GLN A 109 -13.95 -4.40 12.26
CA GLN A 109 -13.83 -5.32 13.39
C GLN A 109 -12.37 -5.79 13.53
N LEU A 110 -11.75 -6.31 12.49
CA LEU A 110 -10.33 -6.71 12.54
C LEU A 110 -9.41 -5.55 12.90
N THR A 111 -9.70 -4.34 12.41
CA THR A 111 -8.89 -3.15 12.68
C THR A 111 -8.92 -2.75 14.16
N LEU A 112 -10.08 -2.83 14.81
CA LEU A 112 -10.25 -2.47 16.22
C LEU A 112 -9.72 -3.55 17.17
N THR A 113 -9.88 -4.83 16.83
CA THR A 113 -9.46 -5.95 17.70
C THR A 113 -7.98 -6.27 17.61
N ALA A 114 -7.33 -6.05 16.47
CA ALA A 114 -5.93 -6.43 16.30
C ALA A 114 -4.98 -5.54 17.10
N GLY A 115 -5.34 -4.29 17.43
CA GLY A 115 -4.40 -3.31 18.00
C GLY A 115 -3.09 -3.17 17.19
N LYS A 116 -3.07 -3.68 15.96
CA LYS A 116 -1.92 -3.86 15.07
C LYS A 116 -2.36 -3.51 13.66
N THR A 117 -1.84 -2.39 13.19
CA THR A 117 -2.20 -1.69 11.95
C THR A 117 -1.61 -2.31 10.67
N ASP A 118 -1.20 -3.60 10.66
CA ASP A 118 -0.39 -4.18 9.57
C ASP A 118 -0.97 -5.45 8.92
N LEU A 119 -2.25 -5.78 9.17
CA LEU A 119 -2.86 -6.90 8.46
C LEU A 119 -3.52 -6.40 7.17
N ARG A 120 -3.06 -6.96 6.05
CA ARG A 120 -3.66 -6.84 4.72
C ARG A 120 -5.18 -7.05 4.83
N HIS A 121 -5.97 -6.16 4.22
CA HIS A 121 -7.36 -6.47 3.90
C HIS A 121 -7.38 -7.59 2.86
N GLY A 122 -7.44 -8.82 3.34
CA GLY A 122 -7.61 -10.00 2.52
C GLY A 122 -9.00 -9.99 1.89
N ARG A 123 -9.04 -9.91 0.56
CA ARG A 123 -10.04 -10.63 -0.23
C ARG A 123 -9.95 -12.10 0.19
N LEU A 124 -10.72 -12.50 1.20
CA LEU A 124 -10.72 -13.86 1.71
C LEU A 124 -11.21 -14.78 0.57
N GLY A 125 -10.33 -15.65 0.09
CA GLY A 125 -10.79 -16.89 -0.52
C GLY A 125 -11.53 -17.67 0.57
N PHE A 126 -12.71 -18.18 0.23
CA PHE A 126 -13.69 -18.83 1.10
C PHE A 126 -13.19 -20.06 1.90
N ALA A 127 -11.89 -20.41 1.87
CA ALA A 127 -11.37 -21.70 2.32
C ALA A 127 -10.83 -21.75 3.77
N ASP A 128 -10.59 -20.64 4.45
CA ASP A 128 -9.88 -20.66 5.76
C ASP A 128 -10.78 -20.65 7.01
N LEU A 129 -12.11 -20.74 6.86
CA LEU A 129 -13.03 -20.78 8.01
C LEU A 129 -13.15 -22.17 8.68
N ASN A 130 -12.45 -23.20 8.18
CA ASN A 130 -12.63 -24.58 8.64
C ASN A 130 -11.47 -25.16 9.47
N SER A 131 -10.60 -24.31 10.02
CA SER A 131 -9.59 -24.77 11.00
C SER A 131 -10.10 -24.54 12.43
N PRO A 132 -10.30 -25.60 13.24
CA PRO A 132 -10.73 -25.44 14.63
C PRO A 132 -9.61 -24.83 15.50
N PRO A 133 -9.95 -23.97 16.48
CA PRO A 133 -8.96 -23.38 17.38
C PRO A 133 -8.61 -24.33 18.53
N TRP A 134 -7.31 -24.59 18.70
CA TRP A 134 -6.66 -25.29 19.83
C TRP A 134 -6.89 -24.58 21.19
N PRO A 135 -6.40 -25.07 22.37
CA PRO A 135 -6.04 -26.43 22.81
C PRO A 135 -6.81 -26.87 24.09
N GLY A 136 -6.64 -28.13 24.50
CA GLY A 136 -7.23 -28.69 25.72
C GLY A 136 -6.67 -28.18 27.06
N ARG A 137 -7.56 -28.16 28.06
CA ARG A 137 -7.37 -28.45 29.49
C ARG A 137 -8.79 -28.63 30.06
N SER A 138 -9.12 -29.66 30.82
CA SER A 138 -8.56 -29.97 32.15
C SER A 138 -8.71 -31.46 32.47
N GLY A 139 -7.84 -31.96 33.35
CA GLY A 139 -8.01 -33.29 33.92
C GLY A 139 -9.18 -33.35 34.90
N GLU A 140 -9.80 -34.52 34.93
CA GLU A 140 -10.14 -35.30 36.11
C GLU A 140 -9.76 -36.76 35.81
#